data_AF-A0A2D8KXB0-F1
#
_entry.id   AF-A0A2D8KXB0-F1
#
_cell.length_a   1.000
_cell.length_b   1.000
_cell.length_c   1.000
_cell.angle_alpha   90.00
_cell.angle_beta   90.00
_cell.angle_gamma   90.00
#
_symmetry.space_group_name_H-M   'P 1'
#
loop_
_entity.id
_entity.type
_entity.pdbx_description
1 polymer ?
#
loop_
_entity_poly.entity_id
_entity_poly.type
_entity_poly.pdbx_seq_one_letter_code
_entity_poly.pdbx_strand_id
1 'polypeptide(L)' 'MNEKNKLIQRMLELQHLFIAYEQKDGLKPKDYFVPPSNHLLTDYRKEYDALATRVIDLAHEEQNSKR' A
#
# COMPACT_ATOMS: atom_id res chain seq x y z
N MET A 1 -13.73 -11.85 -9.72
CA MET A 1 -12.44 -11.31 -9.22
C MET A 1 -12.20 -11.91 -7.83
N ASN A 2 -11.11 -12.67 -7.63
CA ASN A 2 -10.74 -13.21 -6.30
C ASN A 2 -10.38 -12.04 -5.34
N GLU A 3 -10.62 -12.19 -4.03
CA GLU A 3 -10.33 -11.16 -3.01
C GLU A 3 -8.87 -10.68 -3.11
N LYS A 4 -7.93 -11.62 -3.22
CA LYS A 4 -6.51 -11.37 -3.45
C LYS A 4 -6.24 -10.46 -4.65
N ASN A 5 -6.93 -10.66 -5.77
CA ASN A 5 -6.75 -9.83 -6.96
C ASN A 5 -7.26 -8.39 -6.73
N LYS A 6 -8.35 -8.22 -5.97
CA LYS A 6 -8.84 -6.87 -5.60
C LYS A 6 -7.86 -6.14 -4.70
N LEU A 7 -7.26 -6.86 -3.75
CA LEU A 7 -6.23 -6.29 -2.85
C LEU A 7 -4.98 -5.90 -3.63
N ILE A 8 -4.50 -6.77 -4.53
CA ILE A 8 -3.36 -6.45 -5.40
C ILE A 8 -3.66 -5.23 -6.28
N GLN A 9 -4.86 -5.14 -6.86
CA GLN A 9 -5.26 -3.96 -7.62
C GLN A 9 -5.22 -2.69 -6.78
N ARG A 10 -5.75 -2.73 -5.55
CA ARG A 10 -5.68 -1.59 -4.64
C ARG A 10 -4.25 -1.19 -4.30
N MET A 11 -3.37 -2.17 -4.08
CA MET A 11 -1.94 -1.90 -3.85
C MET A 11 -1.28 -1.23 -5.06
N LEU A 12 -1.61 -1.66 -6.28
CA LEU A 12 -1.12 -1.02 -7.51
C LEU A 12 -1.64 0.41 -7.66
N GLU A 13 -2.92 0.66 -7.38
CA GLU A 13 -3.48 2.02 -7.36
C GLU A 13 -2.72 2.94 -6.40
N LEU A 14 -2.45 2.47 -5.18
CA LEU A 14 -1.67 3.20 -4.19
C LEU A 14 -0.25 3.48 -4.69
N GLN A 15 0.44 2.49 -5.27
CA GLN A 15 1.77 2.70 -5.86
C GLN A 15 1.75 3.74 -6.98
N HIS A 16 0.74 3.72 -7.86
CA HIS A 16 0.59 4.70 -8.91
C HIS A 16 0.35 6.12 -8.37
N LEU A 17 -0.48 6.25 -7.32
CA LEU A 17 -0.69 7.52 -6.64
C LEU A 17 0.59 8.06 -6.01
N PHE A 18 1.39 7.18 -5.40
CA PHE A 18 2.68 7.53 -4.82
C PHE A 18 3.67 8.03 -5.88
N ILE A 19 3.80 7.29 -6.99
CA ILE A 19 4.70 7.67 -8.10
C ILE A 19 4.25 8.99 -8.73
N ALA A 20 2.96 9.20 -8.93
CA ALA A 20 2.43 10.44 -9.47
C ALA A 20 2.72 11.64 -8.53
N TYR A 21 2.61 11.43 -7.22
CA TYR A 21 2.97 12.43 -6.22
C TYR A 21 4.47 12.74 -6.24
N GLU A 22 5.31 11.71 -6.23
CA GLU A 22 6.77 11.85 -6.30
C GLU A 22 7.22 12.60 -7.56
N GLN A 23 6.64 12.29 -8.72
CA GLN A 23 6.96 12.97 -9.98
C GLN A 23 6.52 14.44 -10.00
N LYS A 24 5.42 14.78 -9.32
CA LYS A 24 4.83 16.11 -9.34
C LYS A 24 5.49 17.07 -8.35
N ASP A 25 5.56 16.66 -7.08
CA ASP A 25 5.94 17.54 -5.97
C ASP A 25 7.35 17.21 -5.43
N GLY A 26 7.90 16.05 -5.82
CA GLY A 26 9.14 15.51 -5.26
C GLY A 26 8.89 14.87 -3.90
N LEU A 27 9.45 13.67 -3.67
CA LEU A 27 9.31 13.00 -2.38
C LEU A 27 10.48 13.38 -1.45
N LYS A 28 10.19 14.06 -0.34
CA LYS A 28 11.16 14.17 0.76
C LYS A 28 10.92 13.03 1.75
N PRO A 29 11.98 12.44 2.33
CA PRO A 29 11.83 11.37 3.32
C PRO A 29 10.88 11.74 4.47
N LYS A 30 10.93 12.99 4.93
CA LYS A 30 10.04 13.48 5.98
C LYS A 30 8.56 13.40 5.61
N ASP A 31 8.19 13.60 4.34
CA ASP A 31 6.81 13.59 3.88
C ASP A 31 6.26 12.16 3.81
N TYR A 32 7.15 11.17 3.72
CA TYR A 32 6.82 9.74 3.78
C TYR A 32 6.79 9.18 5.21
N PHE A 33 7.77 9.56 6.05
CA PHE A 33 7.89 9.03 7.41
C PHE A 33 7.05 9.79 8.45
N VAL A 34 6.90 11.10 8.27
CA VAL A 34 6.16 12.01 9.17
C VAL A 34 5.31 12.96 8.31
N PRO A 35 4.31 12.44 7.57
CA PRO A 35 3.43 13.28 6.78
C PRO A 35 2.72 14.30 7.69
N PRO A 36 2.61 15.57 7.27
CA PRO A 36 1.71 16.51 7.95
C PRO A 36 0.28 15.95 7.92
N SER A 37 -0.55 16.28 8.93
CA SER A 37 -1.86 15.63 9.14
C SER A 37 -2.82 15.68 7.95
N ASN A 38 -2.58 16.55 6.97
CA ASN A 38 -3.38 16.72 5.75
C ASN A 38 -2.64 16.30 4.46
N HIS A 39 -1.61 15.46 4.58
CA HIS A 39 -0.81 15.00 3.45
C HIS A 39 -1.43 13.79 2.75
N LEU A 40 -1.21 13.66 1.44
CA LEU A 40 -1.67 12.50 0.66
C LEU A 40 -1.10 11.17 1.17
N LEU A 41 0.09 11.24 1.79
CA LEU A 41 0.79 10.09 2.36
C LEU A 41 0.40 9.81 3.83
N THR A 42 -0.48 10.62 4.41
CA THR A 42 -1.10 10.32 5.71
C THR A 42 -1.86 9.01 5.57
N ASP A 43 -1.61 8.07 6.48
CA ASP A 43 -2.14 6.71 6.47
C ASP A 43 -1.77 5.82 5.25
N TYR A 44 -1.12 6.35 4.21
CA TYR A 44 -0.67 5.57 3.04
C TYR A 44 0.12 4.32 3.46
N ARG A 45 1.09 4.49 4.36
CA ARG A 45 1.91 3.38 4.86
C ARG A 45 1.07 2.34 5.61
N LYS A 46 0.08 2.81 6.38
CA LYS A 46 -0.79 1.95 7.18
C LYS A 46 -1.76 1.17 6.29
N GLU A 47 -2.35 1.82 5.30
CA GLU A 47 -3.23 1.17 4.31
C GLU A 47 -2.44 0.15 3.50
N TYR A 48 -1.28 0.54 2.98
CA TYR A 48 -0.45 -0.35 2.16
C TYR A 48 0.04 -1.57 2.96
N ASP A 49 0.47 -1.39 4.21
CA ASP A 49 0.91 -2.48 5.10
C ASP A 49 -0.23 -3.44 5.44
N ALA A 50 -1.43 -2.92 5.71
CA ALA A 50 -2.62 -3.73 5.97
C ALA A 50 -3.01 -4.56 4.75
N LEU A 51 -2.97 -3.98 3.55
CA LEU A 51 -3.24 -4.68 2.30
C LEU A 51 -2.19 -5.76 2.02
N ALA A 52 -0.90 -5.43 2.18
CA ALA A 52 0.19 -6.37 1.97
C ALA A 52 0.10 -7.57 2.93
N THR A 53 -0.19 -7.30 4.21
CA THR A 53 -0.46 -8.32 5.23
C THR A 53 -1.60 -9.24 4.79
N ARG A 54 -2.73 -8.68 4.35
CA ARG A 54 -3.88 -9.47 3.92
C ARG A 54 -3.59 -10.32 2.69
N VAL A 55 -2.82 -9.81 1.73
CA VAL A 55 -2.40 -10.57 0.54
C VAL A 55 -1.51 -11.75 0.93
N ILE A 56 -0.59 -11.53 1.89
CA ILE A 56 0.27 -12.59 2.43
C ILE A 56 -0.58 -13.65 3.13
N ASP A 57 -1.50 -13.26 4.00
CA ASP A 57 -2.41 -14.19 4.70
C ASP A 57 -3.18 -15.08 3.71
N LEU A 58 -3.76 -14.47 2.66
CA LEU A 58 -4.46 -15.21 1.61
C LEU A 58 -3.53 -16.14 0.82
N ALA A 59 -2.28 -15.74 0.59
CA ALA A 59 -1.30 -16.60 -0.07
C ALA A 59 -0.92 -17.82 0.79
N HIS A 60 -0.80 -17.64 2.10
CA HIS A 60 -0.58 -18.73 3.05
C HIS A 60 -1.78 -19.67 3.13
N GLU A 61 -3.00 -19.14 3.15
CA GLU A 61 -4.25 -19.93 3.09
C GLU A 61 -4.33 -20.75 1.79
N GLU A 62 -4.02 -20.15 0.63
CA GLU A 62 -4.02 -20.83 -0.67
C GLU A 62 -2.98 -21.96 -0.75
N GLN A 63 -1.80 -21.77 -0.14
CA GLN A 63 -0.72 -22.76 -0.14
C GLN A 63 -0.80 -23.74 1.04
N ASN A 64 -1.83 -23.61 1.89
CA ASN A 64 -2.01 -24.41 3.11
C ASN A 64 -0.74 -24.39 4.00
N SER A 65 -0.10 -23.22 4.05
CA SER A 65 1.16 -22.97 4.76
C SER A 65 0.92 -21.97 5.91
N LYS A 66 1.79 -21.96 6.92
CA LYS A 66 1.70 -21.00 8.04
C LYS A 66 2.49 -19.72 7.71
N ARG A 67 2.00 -18.59 8.22
CA ARG A 67 2.66 -17.28 8.18
C ARG A 67 3.89 -17.24 9.08
#